data_AF-A0A2X3F2F1-F1
#
_entry.id   AF-A0A2X3F2F1-F1
#
_cell.length_a   1.000
_cell.length_b   1.000
_cell.length_c   1.000
_cell.angle_alpha   90.00
_cell.angle_beta   90.00
_cell.angle_gamma   90.00
#
_symmetry.space_group_name_H-M   'P 1'
#
loop_
_entity.id
_entity.type
_entity.pdbx_description
1 polymer ?
#
loop_
_entity_poly.entity_id
_entity_poly.type
_entity_poly.pdbx_seq_one_letter_code
_entity_poly.pdbx_strand_id
1 'polypeptide(L)'
;MHSDNFDLSAYFRRINYTGHAAADTATLHALMRHQLFSVPFENLDVQAGKVVSLVPEDIADKLLHRGRGGYCYEVNGLFAMALDALGITYRFVAARPMFYPARPTENAYGINC
;
A
#
# COMPACT_ATOMS: atom_id res chain seq x y z
N MET A 1 10.20 6.15 0.55
CA MET A 1 9.60 5.59 1.77
C MET A 1 10.60 4.59 2.32
N HIS A 2 11.60 5.09 3.04
CA HIS A 2 12.68 4.29 3.61
C HIS A 2 12.45 4.20 5.11
N SER A 3 12.71 3.04 5.71
CA SER A 3 12.58 2.82 7.15
C SER A 3 13.75 2.00 7.66
N ASP A 4 14.42 2.46 8.71
CA ASP A 4 15.60 1.76 9.25
C ASP A 4 15.25 0.43 9.93
N ASN A 5 13.99 0.28 10.36
CA ASN A 5 13.49 -0.94 11.02
C ASN A 5 12.72 -1.88 10.07
N PHE A 6 12.69 -1.61 8.77
CA PHE A 6 12.02 -2.47 7.80
C PHE A 6 12.91 -3.67 7.44
N ASP A 7 12.39 -4.87 7.64
CA ASP A 7 13.02 -6.12 7.24
C ASP A 7 12.18 -6.80 6.16
N LEU A 8 12.76 -6.98 4.96
CA LEU A 8 12.10 -7.64 3.84
C LEU A 8 11.68 -9.08 4.18
N SER A 9 12.45 -9.78 5.04
CA SER A 9 12.09 -11.12 5.47
C SER A 9 10.88 -11.12 6.40
N ALA A 10 10.76 -10.12 7.28
CA ALA A 10 9.57 -9.90 8.11
C ALA A 10 8.34 -9.56 7.27
N TYR A 11 8.52 -8.75 6.23
CA TYR A 11 7.47 -8.46 5.25
C TYR A 11 6.98 -9.73 4.55
N PHE A 12 7.87 -10.57 4.01
CA PHE A 12 7.49 -11.84 3.38
C PHE A 12 6.75 -12.78 4.34
N ARG A 13 7.22 -12.90 5.59
CA ARG A 13 6.49 -13.66 6.63
C ARG A 13 5.09 -13.08 6.87
N ARG A 14 4.98 -11.75 7.00
CA ARG A 14 3.70 -11.06 7.26
C ARG A 14 2.65 -11.28 6.17
N ILE A 15 3.09 -11.41 4.92
CA ILE A 15 2.21 -11.61 3.75
C ILE A 15 2.14 -13.07 3.27
N ASN A 16 2.76 -14.00 3.99
CA ASN A 16 2.84 -15.42 3.63
C ASN A 16 3.46 -15.67 2.24
N TYR A 17 4.49 -14.90 1.88
CA TYR A 17 5.19 -15.06 0.60
C TYR A 17 6.46 -15.90 0.77
N THR A 18 6.59 -16.96 -0.03
CA THR A 18 7.73 -17.90 0.00
C THR A 18 8.38 -18.07 -1.37
N GLY A 19 7.97 -17.26 -2.36
CA GLY A 19 8.50 -17.31 -3.72
C GLY A 19 9.89 -16.70 -3.86
N HIS A 20 10.48 -16.87 -5.05
CA HIS A 20 11.70 -16.16 -5.41
C HIS A 20 11.42 -14.67 -5.59
N ALA A 21 12.21 -13.82 -4.93
CA ALA A 21 12.08 -12.38 -5.03
C ALA A 21 13.19 -11.78 -5.88
N ALA A 22 12.80 -11.15 -6.99
CA ALA A 22 13.68 -10.39 -7.86
C ALA A 22 13.02 -9.06 -8.26
N ALA A 23 13.80 -8.16 -8.84
CA ALA A 23 13.31 -6.88 -9.37
C ALA A 23 12.56 -7.07 -10.71
N ASP A 24 11.49 -7.86 -10.70
CA ASP A 24 10.71 -8.22 -11.88
C ASP A 24 9.19 -8.13 -11.68
N THR A 25 8.45 -8.16 -12.79
CA THR A 25 6.99 -8.03 -12.80
C THR A 25 6.30 -9.23 -12.11
N ALA A 26 6.90 -10.42 -12.17
CA ALA A 26 6.33 -11.61 -11.55
C ALA A 26 6.33 -11.49 -10.01
N THR A 27 7.46 -11.05 -9.44
CA THR A 27 7.62 -10.74 -8.02
C THR A 27 6.67 -9.63 -7.62
N LEU A 28 6.62 -8.52 -8.37
CA LEU A 28 5.72 -7.39 -8.09
C LEU A 28 4.26 -7.83 -7.95
N HIS A 29 3.75 -8.60 -8.93
CA HIS A 29 2.38 -9.10 -8.93
C HIS A 29 2.11 -10.05 -7.77
N ALA A 30 3.06 -10.94 -7.48
CA ALA A 30 2.92 -11.89 -6.39
C ALA A 30 2.86 -11.17 -5.03
N LEU A 31 3.78 -10.24 -4.77
CA LEU A 31 3.81 -9.47 -3.52
C LEU A 31 2.54 -8.65 -3.34
N MET A 32 2.08 -7.96 -4.39
CA MET A 32 0.83 -7.18 -4.33
C MET A 32 -0.36 -8.07 -3.97
N ARG A 33 -0.47 -9.24 -4.60
CA ARG A 33 -1.54 -10.21 -4.33
C ARG A 33 -1.47 -10.74 -2.88
N HIS A 34 -0.29 -11.15 -2.43
CA HIS A 34 -0.08 -11.67 -1.09
C HIS A 34 -0.38 -10.64 0.00
N GLN A 35 0.04 -9.39 -0.20
CA GLN A 35 -0.29 -8.31 0.73
C GLN A 35 -1.80 -8.05 0.79
N LEU A 36 -2.49 -8.01 -0.36
CA LEU A 36 -3.93 -7.80 -0.42
C LEU A 36 -4.73 -8.84 0.39
N PHE A 37 -4.27 -10.10 0.41
CA PHE A 37 -4.92 -11.17 1.16
C PHE A 37 -4.48 -11.28 2.63
N SER A 38 -3.41 -10.60 3.03
CA SER A 38 -2.81 -10.76 4.37
C SER A 38 -2.88 -9.52 5.25
N VAL A 39 -2.80 -8.32 4.66
CA VAL A 39 -2.78 -7.05 5.41
C VAL A 39 -4.14 -6.36 5.27
N PRO A 40 -4.92 -6.24 6.36
CA PRO A 40 -6.23 -5.60 6.30
C PRO A 40 -6.13 -4.12 5.90
N PHE A 41 -7.08 -3.67 5.08
CA PHE A 41 -7.37 -2.25 4.94
C PHE A 41 -8.32 -1.84 6.08
N GLU A 42 -7.85 -0.99 6.99
CA GLU A 42 -8.58 -0.62 8.20
C GLU A 42 -8.32 0.82 8.65
N ASN A 43 -9.23 1.38 9.44
CA ASN A 43 -9.13 2.72 10.01
C ASN A 43 -9.45 2.75 11.52
N LEU A 44 -9.16 1.67 12.24
CA LEU A 44 -9.54 1.50 13.65
C LEU A 44 -8.86 2.55 14.56
N ASP A 45 -7.65 2.98 14.23
CA ASP A 45 -6.96 4.02 14.99
C ASP A 45 -7.69 5.37 14.87
N VAL A 46 -8.19 5.71 13.66
CA VAL A 46 -9.03 6.90 13.44
C VAL A 46 -10.33 6.79 14.23
N GLN A 47 -10.98 5.63 14.19
CA GLN A 47 -12.22 5.40 14.97
C GLN A 47 -11.97 5.50 16.48
N ALA A 48 -10.77 5.17 16.95
CA ALA A 48 -10.34 5.33 18.33
C ALA A 48 -9.84 6.75 18.67
N GLY A 49 -9.97 7.73 17.77
CA GLY A 49 -9.53 9.11 17.96
C GLY A 49 -8.00 9.29 18.00
N LYS A 50 -7.24 8.30 17.52
CA LYS A 50 -5.78 8.35 17.46
C LYS A 50 -5.32 8.98 16.15
N VAL A 51 -4.23 9.74 16.22
CA VAL A 51 -3.54 10.24 15.03
C VAL A 51 -2.80 9.07 14.38
N VAL A 52 -2.99 8.91 13.08
CA VAL A 52 -2.27 7.90 12.31
C VAL A 52 -0.91 8.48 11.90
N SER A 53 0.17 7.77 12.26
CA SER A 53 1.52 8.16 11.90
C SER A 53 1.82 7.78 10.45
N LEU A 54 2.51 8.68 9.76
CA LEU A 54 3.08 8.42 8.42
C LEU A 54 4.61 8.27 8.45
N VAL A 55 5.18 8.21 9.66
CA VAL A 55 6.61 7.90 9.84
C VAL A 55 6.84 6.44 9.40
N PRO A 56 7.80 6.16 8.51
CA PRO A 56 8.04 4.82 7.99
C PRO A 56 8.25 3.76 9.07
N GLU A 57 8.97 4.12 10.13
CA GLU A 57 9.29 3.25 11.25
C GLU A 57 8.04 2.82 12.03
N ASP A 58 7.11 3.76 12.24
CA ASP A 58 5.83 3.51 12.91
C ASP A 58 4.94 2.59 12.05
N ILE A 59 4.93 2.79 10.73
CA ILE A 59 4.18 1.96 9.79
C ILE A 59 4.73 0.53 9.79
N ALA A 60 6.04 0.37 9.71
CA ALA A 60 6.68 -0.95 9.72
C ALA A 60 6.40 -1.69 11.04
N ASP A 61 6.54 -1.01 12.19
CA ASP A 61 6.22 -1.61 13.50
C ASP A 61 4.74 -2.05 13.57
N LYS A 62 3.83 -1.15 13.23
CA LYS A 62 2.38 -1.40 13.29
C LYS A 62 1.96 -2.56 12.39
N LEU A 63 2.38 -2.57 11.13
CA LEU A 63 1.88 -3.52 10.15
C LEU A 63 2.63 -4.87 10.20
N LEU A 64 3.93 -4.89 10.49
CA LEU A 64 4.74 -6.12 10.52
C LEU A 64 4.71 -6.81 11.88
N HIS A 65 4.88 -6.06 12.97
CA HIS A 65 5.10 -6.64 14.30
C HIS A 65 3.81 -6.72 15.13
N ARG A 66 2.93 -5.73 15.01
CA ARG A 66 1.69 -5.68 15.81
C ARG A 66 0.49 -6.36 15.16
N GLY A 67 0.67 -6.97 13.97
CA GLY A 67 -0.37 -7.72 13.26
C GLY A 67 -1.57 -6.88 12.80
N ARG A 68 -1.43 -5.55 12.75
CA ARG A 68 -2.50 -4.63 12.34
C ARG A 68 -2.54 -4.46 10.82
N GLY A 69 -3.59 -3.79 10.37
CA GLY A 69 -3.68 -3.25 9.01
C GLY A 69 -3.42 -1.74 9.00
N GLY A 70 -3.86 -1.06 7.96
CA GLY A 70 -3.85 0.40 7.91
C GLY A 70 -4.72 0.94 6.79
N TYR A 71 -4.85 2.27 6.73
CA TYR A 71 -5.50 2.92 5.59
C TYR A 71 -4.55 3.03 4.39
N CYS A 72 -4.96 3.71 3.31
CA CYS A 72 -4.21 3.69 2.04
C CYS A 72 -2.75 4.15 2.17
N TYR A 73 -2.44 5.21 2.93
CA TYR A 73 -1.06 5.68 3.05
C TYR A 73 -0.15 4.70 3.80
N GLU A 74 -0.66 3.98 4.81
CA GLU A 74 0.13 3.01 5.59
C GLU A 74 0.40 1.74 4.78
N VAL A 75 -0.64 1.16 4.17
CA VAL A 75 -0.49 -0.10 3.40
C VAL A 75 0.32 0.12 2.11
N ASN A 76 0.15 1.26 1.45
CA ASN A 76 0.97 1.62 0.28
C ASN A 76 2.39 2.01 0.71
N GLY A 77 2.55 2.62 1.89
CA GLY A 77 3.85 2.90 2.47
C GLY A 77 4.64 1.63 2.74
N LEU A 78 4.01 0.63 3.36
CA LEU A 78 4.61 -0.69 3.55
C LEU A 78 5.02 -1.34 2.22
N PHE A 79 4.13 -1.29 1.22
CA PHE A 79 4.44 -1.86 -0.09
C PHE A 79 5.61 -1.13 -0.75
N ALA A 80 5.66 0.19 -0.65
CA ALA A 80 6.77 0.99 -1.16
C ALA A 80 8.11 0.63 -0.51
N MET A 81 8.15 0.36 0.80
CA MET A 81 9.38 -0.14 1.47
C MET A 81 9.83 -1.48 0.88
N ALA A 82 8.90 -2.39 0.58
CA ALA A 82 9.23 -3.67 -0.05
C ALA A 82 9.76 -3.49 -1.48
N LEU A 83 9.17 -2.58 -2.26
CA LEU A 83 9.67 -2.24 -3.60
C LEU A 83 11.08 -1.65 -3.54
N ASP A 84 11.31 -0.72 -2.61
CA ASP A 84 12.62 -0.09 -2.37
C ASP A 84 13.69 -1.12 -2.02
N ALA A 85 13.40 -2.03 -1.08
CA ALA A 85 14.30 -3.10 -0.66
C ALA A 85 14.62 -4.10 -1.78
N LEU A 86 13.73 -4.25 -2.77
CA LEU A 86 13.93 -5.09 -3.96
C LEU A 86 14.59 -4.33 -5.12
N GLY A 87 14.85 -3.03 -4.98
CA GLY A 87 15.37 -2.19 -6.07
C GLY A 87 14.37 -1.93 -7.20
N ILE A 88 13.07 -2.14 -6.94
CA ILE A 88 12.00 -1.85 -7.90
C ILE A 88 11.66 -0.37 -7.81
N THR A 89 11.84 0.36 -8.92
CA THR A 89 11.52 1.79 -8.96
C THR A 89 10.02 2.03 -8.82
N TYR A 90 9.63 2.97 -7.97
CA TYR A 90 8.24 3.35 -7.75
C TYR A 90 8.09 4.86 -7.65
N ARG A 91 6.83 5.32 -7.73
CA ARG A 91 6.45 6.70 -7.42
C ARG A 91 5.09 6.71 -6.74
N PHE A 92 4.90 7.61 -5.79
CA PHE A 92 3.57 7.83 -5.22
C PHE A 92 2.70 8.63 -6.18
N VAL A 93 1.43 8.25 -6.26
CA VAL A 93 0.41 8.96 -7.03
C VAL A 93 -0.80 9.13 -6.12
N ALA A 94 -1.33 10.35 -6.06
CA ALA A 94 -2.57 10.65 -5.37
C ALA A 94 -3.76 10.46 -6.32
N ALA A 95 -4.87 9.94 -5.79
CA ALA A 95 -6.11 9.78 -6.54
C ALA A 95 -7.30 10.28 -5.71
N ARG A 96 -8.35 10.73 -6.39
CA ARG A 96 -9.63 11.08 -5.77
C ARG A 96 -10.58 9.89 -5.86
N PRO A 97 -11.00 9.28 -4.73
CA PRO A 97 -12.05 8.27 -4.76
C PRO A 97 -13.34 8.87 -5.32
N MET A 98 -13.92 8.21 -6.32
CA MET A 98 -15.20 8.60 -6.90
C MET A 98 -16.32 7.83 -6.19
N PHE A 99 -17.28 8.55 -5.61
CA PHE A 99 -18.41 7.94 -4.88
C PHE A 99 -19.57 7.55 -5.80
N TYR A 100 -19.53 7.94 -7.07
CA TYR A 100 -20.47 7.56 -8.12
C TYR A 100 -19.71 7.24 -9.41
N PRO A 101 -20.16 6.27 -10.23
CA PRO A 101 -19.79 6.29 -11.64
C PRO A 101 -20.42 7.55 -12.22
N ALA A 102 -19.64 8.62 -12.30
CA ALA A 102 -20.03 9.74 -13.14
C ALA A 102 -20.14 9.16 -14.55
N ARG A 103 -21.37 8.88 -15.02
CA ARG A 103 -21.60 8.84 -16.46
C ARG A 103 -21.11 10.19 -16.94
N PRO A 104 -20.15 10.26 -17.88
CA PRO A 104 -19.89 11.51 -18.55
C PRO A 104 -21.23 11.97 -19.08
N THR A 105 -21.74 13.11 -18.61
CA THR A 105 -22.82 13.76 -19.34
C THR A 105 -22.24 14.09 -20.71
N GLU A 106 -23.01 13.79 -21.75
CA GLU A 106 -22.62 13.92 -23.17
C GLU A 106 -22.10 15.33 -23.53
N ASN A 107 -22.26 16.31 -22.63
CA ASN A 107 -21.91 17.71 -22.82
C ASN A 107 -20.75 18.23 -21.94
N ALA A 108 -19.95 17.38 -21.29
CA ALA A 108 -18.84 17.86 -20.44
C ALA A 108 -17.69 18.54 -21.22
N TYR A 109 -17.68 18.45 -22.56
CA TYR A 109 -16.64 19.06 -23.41
C TYR A 109 -17.13 20.17 -24.35
N GLY A 110 -18.40 20.56 -24.33
CA GLY A 110 -18.87 21.71 -25.12
C GLY A 110 -18.51 21.67 -26.61
N ILE A 111 -18.39 20.49 -27.21
CA ILE A 111 -18.24 20.34 -28.66
C ILE A 111 -19.63 20.04 -29.21
N ASN A 112 -20.29 21.06 -29.73
CA ASN A 112 -21.42 20.88 -30.64
C ASN A 112 -20.88 20.29 -31.95
N CYS A 113 -21.34 19.08 -32.29
CA CYS A 113 -21.54 18.67 -33.67
C CYS A 113 -23.03 18.42 -33.87
#